data_AF-A0A2K8YWJ8-F1
#
_entry.id   AF-A0A2K8YWJ8-F1
#
_cell.length_a   1.000
_cell.length_b   1.000
_cell.length_c   1.000
_cell.angle_alpha   90.00
_cell.angle_beta   90.00
_cell.angle_gamma   90.00
#
_symmetry.space_group_name_H-M   'P 1'
#
loop_
_entity.id
_entity.type
_entity.pdbx_description
1 polymer ?
#
loop_
_entity_poly.entity_id
_entity_poly.type
_entity_poly.pdbx_seq_one_letter_code
_entity_poly.pdbx_strand_id
1 'polypeptide(L)' 'MNKTFFLLIVITGASLAFFAYCAILINWVQDYSSGVYVRNHTEAILESGALVAYTYFGIKFFHRHVSSLR' A
#
# COMPACT_ATOMS: atom_id res chain seq x y z
N MET A 1 -21.47 -9.89 -15.50
CA MET A 1 -21.19 -8.78 -14.56
C MET A 1 -21.08 -7.49 -15.37
N ASN A 2 -21.84 -6.46 -15.02
CA ASN A 2 -21.88 -5.21 -15.80
C ASN A 2 -20.52 -4.51 -15.71
N LYS A 3 -19.94 -4.07 -16.85
CA LYS A 3 -18.61 -3.44 -16.92
C LYS A 3 -18.49 -2.24 -15.97
N THR A 4 -19.55 -1.45 -15.85
CA THR A 4 -19.63 -0.31 -14.93
C THR A 4 -19.53 -0.74 -13.46
N PHE A 5 -20.23 -1.81 -13.07
CA PHE A 5 -20.18 -2.31 -11.70
C PHE A 5 -18.78 -2.85 -11.35
N PHE A 6 -18.13 -3.54 -12.29
CA PHE A 6 -16.75 -3.97 -12.12
C PHE A 6 -15.79 -2.80 -11.93
N LEU A 7 -15.91 -1.75 -12.75
CA LEU A 7 -15.09 -0.55 -12.62
C LEU A 7 -15.28 0.14 -11.26
N LEU A 8 -16.52 0.24 -10.78
CA LEU A 8 -16.81 0.80 -9.45
C LEU A 8 -16.13 0.01 -8.34
N ILE A 9 -16.17 -1.32 -8.40
CA ILE A 9 -15.47 -2.18 -7.43
C ILE A 9 -13.96 -1.92 -7.49
N VAL A 10 -13.37 -1.86 -8.68
CA VAL A 10 -11.94 -1.64 -8.85
C VAL A 10 -11.52 -0.28 -8.29
N ILE A 11 -12.24 0.79 -8.61
CA ILE A 11 -11.94 2.15 -8.14
C ILE A 11 -12.07 2.23 -6.61
N THR A 12 -13.14 1.65 -6.06
CA THR A 12 -13.39 1.66 -4.61
C THR A 12 -12.33 0.84 -3.88
N GLY A 13 -12.01 -0.35 -4.37
CA GLY A 13 -10.96 -1.20 -3.81
C GLY A 13 -9.58 -0.55 -3.87
N ALA A 14 -9.23 0.08 -4.99
CA ALA A 14 -7.97 0.81 -5.14
C ALA A 14 -7.88 1.99 -4.17
N SER A 15 -8.98 2.74 -4.01
CA SER A 15 -9.06 3.86 -3.07
C SER A 15 -8.87 3.39 -1.63
N LEU A 16 -9.57 2.32 -1.22
CA LEU A 16 -9.43 1.74 0.12
C LEU A 16 -8.02 1.24 0.39
N ALA A 17 -7.39 0.56 -0.57
CA ALA A 17 -6.01 0.10 -0.46
C ALA A 17 -5.03 1.27 -0.31
N PHE A 18 -5.26 2.37 -1.03
CA PHE A 18 -4.47 3.59 -0.88
C PHE A 18 -4.63 4.25 0.49
N PHE A 19 -5.86 4.35 1.01
CA PHE A 19 -6.08 4.87 2.37
C PHE A 19 -5.42 4.00 3.43
N ALA A 20 -5.50 2.67 3.30
CA ALA A 20 -4.83 1.75 4.20
C ALA A 20 -3.30 1.92 4.17
N TYR A 21 -2.72 2.08 2.97
CA TYR A 21 -1.28 2.37 2.83
C TYR A 21 -0.88 3.66 3.57
N CYS A 22 -1.64 4.75 3.39
CA CYS A 22 -1.38 6.01 4.07
C CYS A 22 -1.49 5.87 5.60
N ALA A 23 -2.50 5.15 6.09
CA ALA A 23 -2.68 4.91 7.52
C ALA A 23 -1.51 4.11 8.12
N ILE A 24 -1.08 3.03 7.45
CA ILE A 24 0.08 2.23 7.86
C ILE A 24 1.35 3.08 7.84
N LEU A 25 1.54 3.92 6.81
CA LEU A 25 2.72 4.78 6.72
C LEU A 25 2.79 5.79 7.86
N ILE A 26 1.65 6.40 8.22
CA ILE A 26 1.57 7.34 9.36
C ILE A 26 1.89 6.59 10.66
N ASN A 27 1.27 5.44 10.88
CA ASN A 27 1.53 4.63 12.07
C ASN A 27 3.01 4.25 12.16
N TRP A 28 3.58 3.83 11.03
CA TRP A 28 4.97 3.41 10.95
C TRP A 28 5.95 4.52 11.36
N VAL A 29 5.71 5.76 10.89
CA VAL A 29 6.51 6.92 11.27
C VAL A 29 6.37 7.22 12.77
N GLN A 30 5.16 7.14 13.30
CA GLN A 30 4.88 7.37 14.73
C GLN A 30 5.57 6.32 15.61
N ASP A 31 5.44 5.03 15.27
CA ASP A 31 5.99 3.91 16.03
C ASP A 31 7.52 3.83 15.96
N TYR A 32 8.08 4.19 14.80
CA TYR A 32 9.53 4.36 14.67
C TYR A 32 10.04 5.48 15.59
N SER A 33 9.39 6.65 15.56
CA SER A 33 9.84 7.82 16.32
C SER A 33 9.68 7.66 17.85
N SER A 34 8.65 6.93 18.28
CA SER A 34 8.38 6.66 19.70
C SER A 34 9.18 5.50 20.27
N GLY A 35 9.91 4.76 19.42
CA GLY A 35 10.73 3.61 19.82
C GLY A 35 9.93 2.33 20.07
N VAL A 36 8.66 2.27 19.69
CA VAL A 36 7.79 1.08 19.84
C VAL A 36 8.41 -0.14 19.17
N TYR A 37 9.03 0.05 18.01
CA TYR A 37 9.70 -1.02 17.26
C TYR A 37 10.93 -1.63 17.93
N VAL A 38 11.49 -1.00 18.97
CA VAL A 38 12.55 -1.62 19.79
C VAL A 38 11.97 -2.73 20.66
N ARG A 39 10.70 -2.62 21.05
CA ARG A 39 10.00 -3.63 21.86
C ARG A 39 9.21 -4.61 21.01
N ASN A 40 8.72 -4.18 19.84
CA ASN A 40 7.91 -5.02 18.95
C ASN A 40 8.51 -5.10 17.54
N HIS A 41 9.58 -5.89 17.40
CA HIS A 41 10.26 -6.10 16.12
C HIS A 41 9.36 -6.78 15.07
N THR A 42 8.43 -7.63 15.49
CA THR A 42 7.51 -8.33 14.58
C THR A 42 6.61 -7.34 13.86
N GLU A 43 6.01 -6.41 14.59
CA GLU A 43 5.19 -5.33 14.03
C GLU A 43 6.01 -4.46 13.07
N ALA A 44 7.23 -4.08 13.47
CA ALA A 44 8.16 -3.33 12.63
C ALA A 44 8.42 -4.02 11.28
N ILE A 45 8.66 -5.33 11.28
CA ILE A 45 8.92 -6.11 10.07
C ILE A 45 7.66 -6.20 9.20
N LEU A 46 6.50 -6.48 9.80
CA LEU A 46 5.24 -6.64 9.06
C LEU A 46 4.80 -5.33 8.41
N GLU A 47 4.83 -4.21 9.13
CA GLU A 47 4.42 -2.91 8.60
C GLU A 47 5.42 -2.42 7.54
N SER A 48 6.74 -2.55 7.79
CA SER A 48 7.76 -2.22 6.79
C SER A 48 7.59 -3.07 5.53
N GLY A 49 7.37 -4.38 5.70
CA GLY A 49 7.16 -5.32 4.60
C GLY A 49 5.92 -4.98 3.78
N ALA A 50 4.81 -4.61 4.43
CA ALA A 50 3.59 -4.19 3.78
C ALA A 50 3.79 -2.91 2.95
N LEU A 51 4.49 -1.91 3.50
CA LEU A 51 4.83 -0.67 2.80
C LEU A 51 5.69 -0.95 1.57
N VAL A 52 6.76 -1.73 1.71
CA VAL A 52 7.66 -2.10 0.61
C VAL A 52 6.91 -2.88 -0.47
N ALA A 53 6.09 -3.86 -0.08
CA ALA A 53 5.31 -4.65 -1.01
C ALA A 53 4.33 -3.77 -1.81
N TYR A 54 3.56 -2.91 -1.14
CA TYR A 54 2.62 -2.00 -1.80
C TYR A 54 3.34 -1.10 -2.82
N THR A 55 4.45 -0.47 -2.43
CA THR A 55 5.23 0.39 -3.31
C THR A 55 5.82 -0.39 -4.50
N TYR A 56 6.41 -1.57 -4.24
CA TYR A 56 6.97 -2.41 -5.30
C TYR A 56 5.91 -2.84 -6.33
N PHE A 57 4.75 -3.31 -5.86
CA PHE A 57 3.66 -3.71 -6.76
C PHE A 57 3.08 -2.52 -7.52
N GLY A 58 2.98 -1.34 -6.89
CA GLY A 58 2.59 -0.10 -7.56
C GLY A 58 3.54 0.28 -8.70
N ILE A 59 4.85 0.27 -8.43
CA ILE A 59 5.88 0.53 -9.45
C ILE A 59 5.82 -0.52 -10.57
N LYS A 60 5.75 -1.80 -10.21
CA LYS A 60 5.66 -2.91 -11.18
C LYS A 60 4.41 -2.79 -12.06
N PHE A 61 3.28 -2.43 -11.48
CA PHE A 61 2.04 -2.19 -12.24
C PHE A 61 2.20 -1.03 -13.22
N PHE A 62 2.74 0.10 -12.74
CA PHE A 62 2.99 1.28 -13.58
C PHE A 62 3.94 0.96 -14.75
N HIS A 63 5.05 0.28 -14.47
CA HIS A 63 6.02 -0.14 -15.50
C HIS A 63 5.45 -1.20 -16.46
N ARG A 64 4.45 -1.98 -16.06
CA ARG A 64 3.85 -2.97 -16.97
C ARG A 64 2.81 -2.36 -17.90
N HIS A 65 2.06 -1.37 -17.41
CA HIS A 65 0.83 -0.91 -18.07
C HIS A 65 0.87 0.55 -18.54
N VAL A 66 1.73 1.39 -17.96
CA VAL A 66 1.81 2.81 -18.30
C VAL A 66 3.03 3.10 -19.17
N SER A 67 4.18 2.47 -18.91
CA SER A 67 5.34 2.67 -19.79
C SER A 67 5.21 2.00 -21.15
N SER A 68 4.27 1.05 -21.32
CA SER A 68 3.94 0.50 -22.64
C SER A 68 3.08 1.43 -23.50
N LEU A 69 2.59 2.54 -22.94
CA LEU A 69 1.83 3.58 -23.64
C LEU A 69 2.72 4.74 -24.14
N ARG A 70 4.03 4.65 -23.89
CA ARG A 70 5.05 5.60 -24.35
C ARG A 70 5.81 4.99 -25.52
#